data_AF-A0A2T2NSB1-F1
#
_entry.id   AF-A0A2T2NSB1-F1
#
_cell.length_a   1.000
_cell.length_b   1.000
_cell.length_c   1.000
_cell.angle_alpha   90.00
_cell.angle_beta   90.00
_cell.angle_gamma   90.00
#
_symmetry.space_group_name_H-M   'P 1'
#
loop_
_entity.id
_entity.type
_entity.pdbx_description
1 polymer ?
#
loop_
_entity_poly.entity_id
_entity_poly.type
_entity_poly.pdbx_seq_one_letter_code
_entity_poly.pdbx_strand_id
1 'polypeptide(L)'
;MGRYADLESDSERLPEGFQRVGYDADTQTYTFRDNEGHFWESEEGNRYGKLHRVGEQREAADLEEQAMINEQVERGNRESIRMLLPFALLVLVVMILFIKLADM
;
A
#
# COMPACT_ATOMS: atom_id res chain seq x y z
N MET A 1 -30.17 -9.04 -2.17
CA MET A 1 -29.04 -8.72 -1.27
C MET A 1 -27.77 -8.83 -2.10
N GLY A 2 -26.95 -7.78 -2.10
CA GLY A 2 -26.06 -7.43 -3.20
C GLY A 2 -24.88 -8.38 -3.40
N ARG A 3 -24.62 -8.73 -4.66
CA ARG A 3 -23.49 -9.54 -5.18
C ARG A 3 -22.10 -8.90 -4.98
N TYR A 4 -21.98 -7.91 -4.10
CA TYR A 4 -20.75 -7.20 -3.79
C TYR A 4 -20.23 -7.49 -2.37
N ALA A 5 -21.07 -8.04 -1.47
CA ALA A 5 -20.64 -8.39 -0.11
C ALA A 5 -19.60 -9.53 -0.09
N ASP A 6 -19.72 -10.48 -1.03
CA ASP A 6 -18.86 -11.67 -1.08
C ASP A 6 -17.43 -11.36 -1.56
N LEU A 7 -17.19 -10.22 -2.22
CA LEU A 7 -15.85 -9.78 -2.66
C LEU A 7 -15.10 -8.98 -1.58
N GLU A 8 -15.80 -8.55 -0.52
CA GLU A 8 -15.23 -7.86 0.63
C GLU A 8 -14.93 -8.79 1.81
N SER A 9 -15.35 -10.06 1.71
CA SER A 9 -15.07 -11.07 2.73
C SER A 9 -13.58 -11.42 2.70
N ASP A 10 -12.80 -10.66 3.47
CA ASP A 10 -11.41 -11.00 3.78
C ASP A 10 -11.31 -12.24 4.70
N SER A 11 -12.43 -12.91 5.00
CA SER A 11 -12.52 -14.07 5.88
C SER A 11 -11.70 -15.27 5.39
N GLU A 12 -11.47 -15.39 4.08
CA GLU A 12 -10.61 -16.43 3.49
C GLU A 12 -9.11 -16.08 3.56
N ARG A 13 -8.77 -14.82 3.89
CA ARG A 13 -7.39 -14.27 3.85
C ARG A 13 -6.87 -13.91 5.24
N LEU A 14 -7.78 -13.57 6.13
CA LEU A 14 -7.51 -13.28 7.52
C LEU A 14 -7.56 -14.57 8.34
N PRO A 15 -6.81 -14.65 9.46
CA PRO A 15 -6.95 -15.74 10.40
C PRO A 15 -8.40 -15.88 10.89
N GLU A 16 -8.83 -17.10 11.21
CA GLU A 16 -10.18 -17.34 11.72
C GLU A 16 -10.49 -16.44 12.92
N GLY A 17 -11.62 -15.71 12.86
CA GLY A 17 -12.05 -14.80 13.90
C GLY A 17 -11.56 -13.35 13.78
N PHE A 18 -10.76 -13.01 12.75
CA PHE A 18 -10.40 -11.63 12.47
C PHE A 18 -11.39 -10.98 11.50
N GLN A 19 -11.86 -9.77 11.85
CA GLN A 19 -12.73 -8.96 11.03
C GLN A 19 -12.13 -7.58 10.81
N ARG A 20 -12.05 -7.13 9.56
CA ARG A 20 -11.68 -5.75 9.23
C ARG A 20 -12.78 -4.79 9.70
N VAL A 21 -12.41 -3.79 10.50
CA VAL A 21 -13.34 -2.82 11.11
C VAL A 21 -13.09 -1.38 10.68
N GLY A 22 -11.93 -1.08 10.09
CA GLY A 22 -11.58 0.28 9.69
C GLY A 22 -10.50 0.35 8.62
N TYR A 23 -10.41 1.52 8.00
CA TYR A 23 -9.33 1.91 7.09
C TYR A 23 -8.99 3.37 7.35
N ASP A 24 -7.72 3.63 7.63
CA ASP A 24 -7.14 4.97 7.71
C ASP A 24 -6.49 5.29 6.35
N ALA A 25 -7.06 6.26 5.64
CA ALA A 25 -6.59 6.66 4.32
C ALA A 25 -5.31 7.49 4.36
N ASP A 26 -5.03 8.18 5.49
CA ASP A 26 -3.86 9.04 5.61
C ASP A 26 -2.59 8.21 5.77
N THR A 27 -2.65 7.14 6.57
CA THR A 27 -1.56 6.17 6.78
C THR A 27 -1.66 4.94 5.90
N GLN A 28 -2.76 4.80 5.15
CA GLN A 28 -3.08 3.62 4.35
C GLN A 28 -3.12 2.32 5.17
N THR A 29 -3.55 2.40 6.43
CA THR A 29 -3.55 1.28 7.39
C THR A 29 -4.94 0.68 7.56
N TYR A 30 -5.03 -0.65 7.64
CA TYR A 30 -6.26 -1.36 7.95
C TYR A 30 -6.32 -1.74 9.42
N THR A 31 -7.49 -1.54 10.04
CA THR A 31 -7.75 -1.98 11.41
C THR A 31 -8.64 -3.21 11.39
N PHE A 32 -8.26 -4.20 12.18
CA PHE A 32 -8.93 -5.47 12.37
C PHE A 32 -9.29 -5.65 13.83
N ARG A 33 -10.29 -6.48 14.08
CA ARG A 33 -10.74 -6.88 15.40
C ARG A 33 -10.78 -8.40 15.46
N ASP A 34 -10.22 -8.98 16.51
CA ASP A 34 -10.30 -10.42 16.75
C ASP A 34 -11.58 -10.81 17.52
N ASN A 35 -11.78 -12.10 17.72
CA ASN A 35 -12.93 -12.65 18.43
C ASN A 35 -12.94 -12.29 19.93
N GLU A 36 -11.78 -11.98 20.50
CA GLU A 36 -11.62 -11.55 21.90
C GLU A 36 -11.88 -10.04 22.07
N GLY A 37 -12.01 -9.32 20.96
CA GLY A 37 -12.27 -7.90 20.88
C GLY A 37 -11.02 -7.03 20.93
N HIS A 38 -9.82 -7.60 20.78
CA HIS A 38 -8.60 -6.84 20.60
C HIS A 38 -8.52 -6.28 19.19
N PHE A 39 -7.91 -5.10 19.11
CA PHE A 39 -7.69 -4.41 17.86
C PHE A 39 -6.30 -4.73 17.33
N TRP A 40 -6.21 -4.86 16.02
CA TRP A 40 -5.00 -5.16 15.28
C TRP A 40 -4.89 -4.21 14.10
N GLU A 41 -3.69 -3.80 13.74
CA GLU A 41 -3.41 -2.91 12.62
C GLU A 41 -2.46 -3.58 11.63
N SER A 42 -2.65 -3.30 10.34
CA SER A 42 -1.67 -3.67 9.32
C SER A 42 -0.46 -2.74 9.33
N GLU A 43 0.57 -3.12 8.59
CA GLU A 43 1.64 -2.20 8.21
C GLU A 43 1.15 -1.11 7.24
N GLU A 44 1.82 0.05 7.28
CA GLU A 44 1.51 1.19 6.40
C GLU A 44 1.67 0.79 4.92
N GLY A 45 0.67 1.11 4.10
CA GLY A 45 0.66 0.77 2.68
C GLY A 45 0.52 -0.72 2.37
N ASN A 46 0.45 -1.59 3.40
CA ASN A 46 0.38 -3.03 3.22
C ASN A 46 -1.06 -3.53 3.41
N ARG A 47 -1.68 -3.92 2.30
CA ARG A 47 -3.08 -4.37 2.30
C ARG A 47 -3.26 -5.72 2.98
N TYR A 48 -2.24 -6.58 2.91
CA TYR A 48 -2.22 -7.93 3.48
C TYR A 48 -0.80 -8.24 3.95
N GLY A 49 -0.58 -8.35 5.27
CA GLY A 49 0.75 -8.49 5.87
C GLY A 49 0.70 -8.92 7.33
N LYS A 50 1.80 -8.77 8.05
CA LYS A 50 1.83 -9.00 9.50
C LYS A 50 0.87 -8.02 10.19
N LEU A 51 0.09 -8.52 11.14
CA LEU A 51 -0.82 -7.73 11.96
C LEU A 51 -0.17 -7.45 13.31
N HIS A 52 -0.27 -6.21 13.77
CA HIS A 52 0.29 -5.77 15.05
C HIS A 52 -0.84 -5.35 15.99
N ARG A 53 -0.76 -5.73 17.27
CA ARG A 53 -1.82 -5.44 18.23
C ARG A 53 -1.81 -3.95 18.59
N VAL A 54 -2.97 -3.31 18.48
CA VAL A 54 -3.12 -1.89 18.79
C VAL A 54 -2.91 -1.66 20.28
N GLY A 55 -1.90 -0.86 20.61
CA GLY A 55 -1.51 -0.55 22.00
C GLY A 55 -0.36 -1.42 22.54
N GLU A 56 0.15 -2.38 21.77
CA GLU A 56 1.45 -2.98 22.05
C GLU A 56 2.53 -2.07 21.46
N GLN A 57 3.52 -1.72 22.28
CA GLN A 57 4.62 -0.86 21.85
C GLN A 57 5.41 -1.62 20.79
N ARG A 58 5.32 -1.18 19.52
CA ARG A 58 6.12 -1.73 18.42
C ARG A 58 7.57 -1.83 18.91
N GLU A 59 8.11 -3.04 18.89
CA GLU A 59 9.48 -3.26 19.35
C GLU A 59 10.41 -2.39 18.48
N ALA A 60 11.39 -1.73 19.11
CA ALA A 60 12.28 -0.81 18.39
C ALA A 60 12.99 -1.48 17.20
N ALA A 61 13.25 -2.79 17.30
CA ALA A 61 13.82 -3.60 16.24
C ALA A 61 12.93 -3.68 14.98
N ASP A 62 11.61 -3.80 15.15
CA ASP A 62 10.66 -3.88 14.03
C ASP A 62 10.59 -2.54 13.28
N LEU A 63 10.64 -1.43 14.02
CA LEU A 63 10.65 -0.07 13.43
C LEU A 63 11.92 0.20 12.63
N GLU A 64 13.08 -0.21 13.15
CA GLU A 64 14.36 -0.10 12.45
C GLU A 64 14.39 -0.95 11.17
N GLU A 65 13.88 -2.19 11.24
CA GLU A 65 13.79 -3.06 10.06
C GLU A 65 12.89 -2.46 8.98
N GLN A 66 11.72 -1.95 9.36
CA GLN A 66 10.79 -1.28 8.45
C GLN A 66 11.39 -0.03 7.80
N ALA A 67 12.06 0.82 8.59
CA ALA A 67 12.71 2.02 8.08
C ALA A 67 13.80 1.68 7.05
N MET A 68 14.60 0.64 7.31
CA MET A 68 15.60 0.16 6.36
C MET A 68 14.98 -0.39 5.07
N ILE A 69 13.89 -1.17 5.17
CA ILE A 69 13.17 -1.68 4.00
C ILE A 69 12.62 -0.52 3.17
N ASN A 70 11.94 0.44 3.80
CA ASN A 70 11.37 1.58 3.09
C ASN A 70 12.46 2.42 2.40
N GLU A 71 13.59 2.65 3.08
CA GLU A 71 14.71 3.36 2.48
C GLU A 71 15.28 2.62 1.26
N GLN A 72 15.39 1.29 1.31
CA GLN A 72 15.83 0.49 0.17
C GLN A 72 14.84 0.58 -1.00
N VAL A 73 13.53 0.52 -0.72
CA VAL A 73 12.47 0.68 -1.73
C VAL A 73 12.54 2.06 -2.37
N GLU A 74 12.69 3.13 -1.59
CA GLU A 74 12.81 4.49 -2.10
C GLU A 74 14.06 4.68 -2.97
N ARG A 75 15.20 4.11 -2.56
CA ARG A 75 16.42 4.13 -3.38
C ARG A 75 16.19 3.41 -4.71
N GLY A 76 15.61 2.22 -4.68
CA GLY A 76 15.28 1.46 -5.89
C GLY A 76 14.30 2.19 -6.82
N ASN A 77 13.29 2.86 -6.24
CA ASN A 77 12.35 3.68 -7.00
C ASN A 77 13.04 4.87 -7.68
N ARG A 78 13.91 5.58 -6.96
CA ARG A 78 14.67 6.71 -7.51
C ARG A 78 15.59 6.27 -8.66
N GLU A 79 16.25 5.12 -8.53
CA GLU A 79 17.07 4.55 -9.60
C GLU A 79 16.23 4.17 -10.82
N SER A 80 15.08 3.53 -10.59
CA SER A 80 14.13 3.15 -11.64
C SER A 80 13.62 4.38 -12.40
N ILE A 81 13.23 5.44 -11.70
CA ILE A 81 12.80 6.72 -12.30
C ILE A 81 13.92 7.31 -13.15
N ARG A 82 15.16 7.30 -12.66
CA ARG A 82 16.31 7.83 -13.41
C ARG A 82 16.56 7.06 -14.71
N MET A 83 16.38 5.74 -14.71
CA MET A 83 16.50 4.91 -15.91
C MET A 83 15.35 5.12 -16.91
N LEU A 84 14.14 5.41 -16.42
CA LEU A 84 12.96 5.64 -17.26
C LEU A 84 12.87 7.07 -17.82
N LEU A 85 13.49 8.05 -17.15
CA LEU A 85 13.50 9.47 -17.53
C LEU A 85 13.82 9.73 -19.02
N PRO A 86 14.88 9.16 -19.63
CA PRO A 86 15.16 9.40 -21.06
C PRO A 86 14.02 8.93 -21.98
N PHE A 87 13.38 7.80 -21.68
CA PHE A 87 12.25 7.29 -22.47
C PHE A 87 11.00 8.14 -22.28
N ALA A 88 10.72 8.56 -21.05
CA ALA A 88 9.60 9.45 -20.75
C ALA A 88 9.71 10.79 -21.50
N LEU A 89 10.92 11.35 -21.60
CA LEU A 89 11.17 12.57 -22.38
C LEU A 89 10.91 12.35 -23.88
N LEU A 90 11.34 11.22 -24.46
CA LEU A 90 11.05 10.91 -25.87
C LEU A 90 9.55 10.81 -26.13
N VAL A 91 8.82 10.09 -25.27
CA VAL A 91 7.35 9.98 -25.37
C VAL A 91 6.70 11.36 -25.27
N LEU A 92 7.12 12.19 -24.31
CA LEU A 92 6.58 13.53 -24.14
C LEU A 92 6.84 14.43 -25.36
N VAL A 93 8.05 14.40 -25.93
CA VAL A 93 8.38 15.17 -27.15
C VAL A 93 7.53 14.71 -28.34
N VAL A 94 7.40 13.39 -28.55
CA VAL A 94 6.57 12.82 -29.61
C VAL A 94 5.11 13.20 -29.41
N MET A 95 4.59 13.13 -28.19
CA MET A 95 3.21 13.52 -27.88
C MET A 95 2.95 14.99 -28.18
N ILE A 96 3.88 15.89 -27.83
CA ILE A 96 3.80 17.32 -28.17
C ILE A 96 3.81 17.54 -29.68
N LEU A 97 4.63 16.79 -30.43
CA LEU A 97 4.64 16.85 -31.90
C LEU A 97 3.30 16.41 -32.49
N PHE A 98 2.70 15.35 -31.96
CA PHE A 98 1.37 14.89 -32.40
C PHE A 98 0.28 15.93 -32.13
N ILE A 99 0.27 16.55 -30.94
CA ILE A 99 -0.68 17.62 -30.61
C ILE A 99 -0.51 18.79 -31.58
N LYS A 100 0.73 19.26 -31.76
CA LYS A 100 1.05 20.35 -32.70
C LYS A 100 0.65 20.06 -34.13
N LEU A 101 0.76 18.80 -34.57
CA LEU A 101 0.40 18.38 -35.93
C LEU A 101 -1.10 18.13 -36.10
N ALA A 102 -1.82 17.84 -35.02
CA ALA A 102 -3.27 17.74 -35.01
C ALA A 102 -3.96 19.12 -34.95
N ASP A 103 -3.30 20.12 -34.37
CA ASP A 103 -3.78 21.51 -34.29
C ASP A 103 -3.52 22.32 -35.59
N MET A 104 -2.77 21.77 -36.55
CA MET A 104 -2.39 22.41 -37.82
C MET A 104 -3.24 21.90 -39.00
#